data_AF-A0A355HBA2-F1
#
_entry.id   AF-A0A355HBA2-F1
#
_cell.length_a   1.000
_cell.length_b   1.000
_cell.length_c   1.000
_cell.angle_alpha   90.00
_cell.angle_beta   90.00
_cell.angle_gamma   90.00
#
_symmetry.space_group_name_H-M   'P 1'
#
loop_
_entity.id
_entity.type
_entity.pdbx_description
1 polymer ?
#
loop_
_entity_poly.entity_id
_entity_poly.type
_entity_poly.pdbx_seq_one_letter_code
_entity_poly.pdbx_strand_id
1 'polypeptide(L)'
;MVGYVFLFIFNNYLIYFQGWPGPLNFLKYQQWFGFSPLRNPIKYELVFLGWIQFLSLFATPAIVFLWASKTQQRNLRADAKLWSGFAAYIVRTAFWGVLLIGVIDVVISFLRVENFLPILIGDELALSLGRSSFRGTFVLYPLFIVGGVIAFFARGLGFIWLSLMVVIAEFMIVVLRFIFSYEQAFMGDLVRFWYAALFLFASAYGIVSEGHVRVDVLYASLTKQYKSITNTVGSLILGIPLCWTILLTGMWTIGSSLNGPLLSFEVY
;
A
#
# COMPACT_ATOMS: atom_id res chain seq x y z
N MET A 1 15.22 -3.34 -5.90
CA MET A 1 13.92 -3.41 -5.20
C MET A 1 13.02 -2.22 -5.55
N VAL A 2 13.43 -0.96 -5.29
CA VAL A 2 12.58 0.22 -5.58
C VAL A 2 12.09 0.26 -7.04
N GLY A 3 12.96 0.01 -8.02
CA GLY A 3 12.54 -0.08 -9.43
C GLY A 3 11.47 -1.14 -9.69
N TYR A 4 11.54 -2.28 -9.00
CA TYR A 4 10.49 -3.30 -9.07
C TYR A 4 9.20 -2.84 -8.42
N VAL A 5 9.21 -2.11 -7.30
CA VAL A 5 7.99 -1.56 -6.70
C VAL A 5 7.23 -0.71 -7.72
N PHE A 6 7.92 0.18 -8.43
CA PHE A 6 7.30 0.97 -9.50
C PHE A 6 6.77 0.11 -10.64
N LEU A 7 7.55 -0.89 -11.07
CA LEU A 7 7.10 -1.84 -12.08
C LEU A 7 5.83 -2.56 -11.64
N PHE A 8 5.76 -3.05 -10.40
CA PHE A 8 4.58 -3.72 -9.85
C PHE A 8 3.38 -2.79 -9.83
N ILE A 9 3.51 -1.56 -9.33
CA ILE A 9 2.41 -0.59 -9.30
C ILE A 9 1.89 -0.30 -10.72
N PHE A 10 2.79 -0.01 -11.65
CA PHE A 10 2.43 0.28 -13.03
C PHE A 10 1.81 -0.93 -13.74
N ASN A 11 2.39 -2.11 -13.56
CA ASN A 11 1.88 -3.35 -14.13
C ASN A 11 0.48 -3.69 -13.58
N ASN A 12 0.21 -3.43 -12.31
CA ASN A 12 -1.13 -3.60 -11.74
C ASN A 12 -2.14 -2.64 -12.35
N TYR A 13 -1.76 -1.39 -12.55
CA TYR A 13 -2.61 -0.45 -13.27
C TYR A 13 -2.97 -0.97 -14.68
N LEU A 14 -1.98 -1.49 -15.44
CA LEU A 14 -2.22 -2.04 -16.78
C LEU A 14 -3.11 -3.29 -16.76
N ILE A 15 -2.89 -4.20 -15.79
CA ILE A 15 -3.71 -5.41 -15.68
C ILE A 15 -5.15 -5.05 -15.31
N TYR A 16 -5.33 -4.16 -14.33
CA TYR A 16 -6.63 -3.85 -13.75
C TYR A 16 -7.46 -2.90 -14.61
N PHE A 17 -6.92 -1.74 -14.96
CA PHE A 17 -7.66 -0.70 -15.70
C PHE A 17 -7.62 -0.88 -17.22
N GLN A 18 -6.56 -1.51 -17.75
CA GLN A 18 -6.38 -1.69 -19.20
C GLN A 18 -6.61 -3.14 -19.65
N GLY A 19 -6.88 -4.07 -18.73
CA GLY A 19 -7.18 -5.47 -19.05
C GLY A 19 -6.01 -6.27 -19.61
N TRP A 20 -4.76 -5.86 -19.32
CA TRP A 20 -3.58 -6.57 -19.81
C TRP A 20 -3.46 -7.97 -19.18
N PRO A 21 -2.91 -8.96 -19.90
CA PRO A 21 -2.90 -10.36 -19.45
C PRO A 21 -2.10 -10.56 -18.16
N GLY A 22 -1.06 -9.79 -17.94
CA GLY A 22 -0.14 -9.92 -16.81
C GLY A 22 0.93 -11.00 -17.06
N PRO A 23 2.11 -10.89 -16.41
CA PRO A 23 3.23 -11.76 -16.73
C PRO A 23 3.00 -13.24 -16.35
N LEU A 24 2.27 -13.53 -15.27
CA LEU A 24 1.95 -14.93 -14.91
C LEU A 24 1.11 -15.62 -15.98
N ASN A 25 0.05 -14.95 -16.43
CA ASN A 25 -0.91 -15.53 -17.35
C ASN A 25 -0.24 -15.71 -18.72
N PHE A 26 0.61 -14.76 -19.10
CA PHE A 26 1.46 -14.88 -20.28
C PHE A 26 2.40 -16.11 -20.19
N LEU A 27 3.07 -16.33 -19.05
CA LEU A 27 3.90 -17.52 -18.82
C LEU A 27 3.10 -18.83 -18.89
N LYS A 28 1.90 -18.85 -18.33
CA LYS A 28 0.97 -20.00 -18.41
C LYS A 28 0.51 -20.28 -19.83
N TYR A 29 0.24 -19.24 -20.61
CA TYR A 29 -0.11 -19.36 -22.03
C TYR A 29 1.02 -19.99 -22.83
N GLN A 30 2.26 -19.57 -22.57
CA GLN A 30 3.45 -20.11 -23.23
C GLN A 30 3.88 -21.50 -22.72
N GLN A 31 3.21 -22.03 -21.67
CA GLN A 31 3.53 -23.30 -21.01
C GLN A 31 4.99 -23.40 -20.53
N TRP A 32 5.59 -22.26 -20.20
CA TRP A 32 6.94 -22.22 -19.66
C TRP A 32 6.97 -22.66 -18.20
N PHE A 33 8.11 -23.18 -17.75
CA PHE A 33 8.36 -23.56 -16.35
C PHE A 33 7.36 -24.58 -15.75
N GLY A 34 6.72 -25.41 -16.59
CA GLY A 34 5.82 -26.47 -16.14
C GLY A 34 4.45 -25.98 -15.65
N PHE A 35 4.06 -24.75 -16.00
CA PHE A 35 2.73 -24.25 -15.67
C PHE A 35 1.63 -24.92 -16.50
N SER A 36 0.51 -25.26 -15.86
CA SER A 36 -0.67 -25.75 -16.55
C SER A 36 -1.30 -24.66 -17.43
N PRO A 37 -1.84 -25.03 -18.60
CA PRO A 37 -2.49 -24.08 -19.49
C PRO A 37 -3.70 -23.44 -18.82
N LEU A 38 -3.93 -22.16 -19.12
CA LEU A 38 -5.10 -21.43 -18.65
C LEU A 38 -6.38 -22.08 -19.19
N ARG A 39 -7.41 -22.18 -18.34
CA ARG A 39 -8.73 -22.70 -18.71
C ARG A 39 -9.38 -21.89 -19.85
N ASN A 40 -9.15 -20.58 -19.84
CA ASN A 40 -9.51 -19.67 -20.94
C ASN A 40 -8.21 -19.11 -21.54
N PRO A 41 -7.89 -19.39 -22.81
CA PRO A 41 -6.67 -18.90 -23.44
C PRO A 41 -6.72 -17.38 -23.60
N ILE A 42 -5.54 -16.75 -23.55
CA ILE A 42 -5.37 -15.31 -23.80
C ILE A 42 -5.77 -15.03 -25.26
N LYS A 43 -6.57 -13.98 -25.49
CA LYS A 43 -6.91 -13.51 -26.85
C LYS A 43 -5.63 -13.18 -27.61
N TYR A 44 -5.53 -13.58 -28.88
CA TYR A 44 -4.34 -13.38 -29.71
C TYR A 44 -3.83 -11.92 -29.71
N GLU A 45 -4.75 -10.95 -29.70
CA GLU A 45 -4.45 -9.51 -29.66
C GLU A 45 -3.70 -9.07 -28.40
N LEU A 46 -3.89 -9.76 -27.27
CA LEU A 46 -3.28 -9.42 -25.98
C LEU A 46 -1.90 -10.07 -25.78
N VAL A 47 -1.50 -11.01 -26.65
CA VAL A 47 -0.23 -11.75 -26.52
C VAL A 47 0.97 -10.80 -26.64
N PHE A 48 0.91 -9.81 -27.54
CA PHE A 48 1.95 -8.80 -27.69
C PHE A 48 2.13 -7.96 -26.41
N LEU A 49 1.03 -7.59 -25.75
CA LEU A 49 1.07 -6.87 -24.48
C LEU A 49 1.70 -7.72 -23.36
N GLY A 50 1.44 -9.03 -23.38
CA GLY A 50 2.08 -10.00 -22.48
C GLY A 50 3.60 -10.06 -22.66
N TRP A 51 4.10 -10.00 -23.90
CA TRP A 51 5.53 -9.91 -24.18
C TRP A 51 6.16 -8.63 -23.62
N ILE A 52 5.49 -7.48 -23.78
CA ILE A 52 5.96 -6.21 -23.20
C ILE A 52 6.07 -6.33 -21.68
N GLN A 53 5.04 -6.86 -21.02
CA GLN A 53 5.05 -7.09 -19.57
C GLN A 53 6.16 -8.05 -19.14
N PHE A 54 6.36 -9.14 -19.88
CA PHE A 54 7.42 -10.10 -19.58
C PHE A 54 8.82 -9.48 -19.74
N LEU A 55 9.07 -8.78 -20.85
CA LEU A 55 10.35 -8.10 -21.11
C LEU A 55 10.64 -7.00 -20.08
N SER A 56 9.61 -6.30 -19.60
CA SER A 56 9.77 -5.26 -18.58
C SER A 56 10.38 -5.76 -17.27
N LEU A 57 10.18 -7.05 -16.93
CA LEU A 57 10.77 -7.69 -15.75
C LEU A 57 12.31 -7.79 -15.83
N PHE A 58 12.84 -7.99 -17.03
CA PHE A 58 14.28 -8.05 -17.31
C PHE A 58 14.86 -6.68 -17.66
N ALA A 59 14.07 -5.81 -18.28
CA ALA A 59 14.47 -4.43 -18.56
C ALA A 59 14.73 -3.65 -17.26
N THR A 60 13.92 -3.86 -16.22
CA THR A 60 14.05 -3.16 -14.93
C THR A 60 15.43 -3.31 -14.28
N PRO A 61 15.98 -4.53 -14.05
CA PRO A 61 17.33 -4.68 -13.51
C PRO A 61 18.41 -4.17 -14.48
N ALA A 62 18.22 -4.29 -15.79
CA ALA A 62 19.15 -3.74 -16.77
C ALA A 62 19.22 -2.19 -16.71
N ILE A 63 18.07 -1.52 -16.61
CA ILE A 63 17.99 -0.05 -16.44
C ILE A 63 18.64 0.37 -15.12
N VAL A 64 18.37 -0.34 -14.03
CA VAL A 64 18.99 -0.07 -12.72
C VAL A 64 20.50 -0.25 -12.77
N PHE A 65 20.99 -1.30 -13.44
CA PHE A 65 22.41 -1.55 -13.60
C PHE A 65 23.10 -0.45 -14.43
N LEU A 66 22.51 -0.06 -15.56
CA LEU A 66 23.02 1.03 -16.40
C LEU A 66 23.03 2.35 -15.64
N TRP A 67 21.98 2.64 -14.89
CA TRP A 67 21.90 3.83 -14.04
C TRP A 67 23.00 3.80 -12.96
N ALA A 68 23.17 2.67 -12.26
CA ALA A 68 24.21 2.52 -11.24
C ALA A 68 25.63 2.66 -11.83
N SER A 69 25.89 2.07 -13.00
CA SER A 69 27.18 2.16 -13.70
C SER A 69 27.52 3.58 -14.12
N LYS A 70 26.54 4.37 -14.60
CA LYS A 70 26.76 5.79 -14.93
C LYS A 70 26.95 6.69 -13.70
N THR A 71 26.61 6.19 -12.52
CA THR A 71 26.44 7.01 -11.31
C THR A 71 27.47 6.69 -10.23
N GLN A 72 28.54 5.96 -10.58
CA GLN A 72 29.58 5.48 -9.64
C GLN A 72 30.26 6.58 -8.82
N GLN A 73 30.24 7.84 -9.29
CA GLN A 73 30.87 8.98 -8.60
C GLN A 73 30.01 9.57 -7.46
N ARG A 74 28.78 9.11 -7.24
CA ARG A 74 27.92 9.62 -6.17
C ARG A 74 28.32 9.03 -4.82
N ASN A 75 28.28 9.90 -3.80
CA ASN A 75 28.50 9.48 -2.42
C ASN A 75 27.29 8.67 -1.91
N LEU A 76 27.53 7.44 -1.44
CA LEU A 76 26.51 6.54 -0.90
C LEU A 76 25.66 7.18 0.22
N ARG A 77 26.24 8.10 1.00
CA ARG A 77 25.50 8.83 2.05
C ARG A 77 24.48 9.82 1.47
N ALA A 78 24.80 10.44 0.34
CA ALA A 78 23.89 11.34 -0.34
C ALA A 78 22.70 10.57 -0.94
N ASP A 79 22.97 9.41 -1.53
CA ASP A 79 21.92 8.54 -2.07
C ASP A 79 21.04 7.97 -0.95
N ALA A 80 21.62 7.55 0.18
CA ALA A 80 20.84 7.13 1.35
C ALA A 80 19.89 8.24 1.85
N LYS A 81 20.35 9.49 1.88
CA LYS A 81 19.51 10.65 2.27
C LYS A 81 18.39 10.90 1.26
N LEU A 82 18.66 10.78 -0.04
CA LEU A 82 17.65 10.91 -1.10
C LEU A 82 16.55 9.85 -0.94
N TRP A 83 16.93 8.57 -0.84
CA TRP A 83 15.98 7.46 -0.74
C TRP A 83 15.21 7.47 0.58
N SER A 84 15.86 7.86 1.68
CA SER A 84 15.19 8.07 2.97
C SER A 84 14.16 9.21 2.89
N GLY A 85 14.51 10.33 2.24
CA GLY A 85 13.57 11.44 2.02
C GLY A 85 12.38 11.04 1.15
N PHE A 86 12.61 10.25 0.11
CA PHE A 86 11.57 9.70 -0.75
C PHE A 86 10.63 8.75 0.02
N ALA A 87 11.18 7.82 0.79
CA ALA A 87 10.39 6.93 1.64
C ALA A 87 9.58 7.72 2.69
N ALA A 88 10.17 8.73 3.30
CA ALA A 88 9.48 9.60 4.25
C ALA A 88 8.32 10.39 3.60
N TYR A 89 8.43 10.76 2.32
CA TYR A 89 7.32 11.36 1.58
C TYR A 89 6.19 10.37 1.33
N ILE A 90 6.50 9.13 0.95
CA ILE A 90 5.48 8.06 0.77
C ILE A 90 4.75 7.81 2.08
N VAL A 91 5.47 7.67 3.21
CA VAL A 91 4.86 7.44 4.52
C VAL A 91 3.95 8.60 4.93
N ARG A 92 4.36 9.86 4.71
CA ARG A 92 3.52 11.03 5.00
C ARG A 92 2.27 11.08 4.13
N THR A 93 2.40 10.75 2.84
CA THR A 93 1.26 10.67 1.91
C THR A 93 0.26 9.61 2.37
N ALA A 94 0.75 8.41 2.70
CA ALA A 94 -0.07 7.33 3.22
C ALA A 94 -0.74 7.70 4.54
N PHE A 95 -0.04 8.37 5.46
CA PHE A 95 -0.61 8.85 6.72
C PHE A 95 -1.78 9.81 6.50
N TRP A 96 -1.57 10.87 5.71
CA TRP A 96 -2.62 11.85 5.43
C TRP A 96 -3.78 11.24 4.64
N GLY A 97 -3.48 10.35 3.69
CA GLY A 97 -4.50 9.60 2.95
C GLY A 97 -5.38 8.76 3.88
N VAL A 98 -4.78 7.94 4.73
CA VAL A 98 -5.51 7.09 5.71
C VAL A 98 -6.31 7.94 6.69
N LEU A 99 -5.74 9.04 7.20
CA LEU A 99 -6.42 9.91 8.14
C LEU A 99 -7.68 10.54 7.51
N LEU A 100 -7.52 11.17 6.35
CA LEU A 100 -8.61 11.84 5.64
C LEU A 100 -9.67 10.84 5.18
N ILE A 101 -9.25 9.71 4.60
CA ILE A 101 -10.16 8.65 4.18
C ILE A 101 -10.94 8.14 5.38
N GLY A 102 -10.30 7.82 6.51
CA GLY A 102 -11.00 7.30 7.68
C GLY A 102 -12.03 8.28 8.24
N VAL A 103 -11.69 9.57 8.35
CA VAL A 103 -12.64 10.59 8.83
C VAL A 103 -13.81 10.76 7.87
N ILE A 104 -13.55 10.98 6.58
CA ILE A 104 -14.60 11.23 5.60
C ILE A 104 -15.46 9.99 5.37
N ASP A 105 -14.87 8.79 5.41
CA ASP A 105 -15.62 7.55 5.31
C ASP A 105 -16.61 7.43 6.48
N VAL A 106 -16.18 7.64 7.71
CA VAL A 106 -17.08 7.59 8.87
C VAL A 106 -18.20 8.62 8.78
N VAL A 107 -17.90 9.85 8.36
CA VAL A 107 -18.91 10.91 8.20
C VAL A 107 -19.96 10.52 7.16
N ILE A 108 -19.53 10.06 5.97
CA ILE A 108 -20.46 9.62 4.93
C ILE A 108 -21.27 8.40 5.40
N SER A 109 -20.63 7.44 6.07
CA SER A 109 -21.28 6.24 6.60
C SER A 109 -22.33 6.59 7.67
N PHE A 110 -22.03 7.52 8.56
CA PHE A 110 -22.96 8.02 9.56
C PHE A 110 -24.16 8.75 8.94
N LEU A 111 -23.91 9.72 8.04
CA LEU A 111 -24.97 10.45 7.35
C LEU A 111 -25.90 9.52 6.55
N ARG A 112 -25.34 8.43 6.02
CA ARG A 112 -26.09 7.40 5.31
C ARG A 112 -26.99 6.60 6.24
N VAL A 113 -26.46 6.10 7.37
CA VAL A 113 -27.22 5.30 8.34
C VAL A 113 -28.38 6.10 8.95
N GLU A 114 -28.15 7.37 9.25
CA GLU A 114 -29.17 8.27 9.83
C GLU A 114 -30.12 8.88 8.79
N ASN A 115 -30.02 8.50 7.51
CA ASN A 115 -30.82 9.05 6.39
C ASN A 115 -30.71 10.58 6.22
N PHE A 116 -29.63 11.21 6.69
CA PHE A 116 -29.35 12.62 6.43
C PHE A 116 -28.69 12.86 5.06
N LEU A 117 -28.05 11.84 4.48
CA LEU A 117 -27.34 11.95 3.22
C LEU A 117 -28.24 12.37 2.03
N PRO A 118 -29.44 11.79 1.83
CA PRO A 118 -30.33 12.20 0.74
C PRO A 118 -30.85 13.64 0.91
N ILE A 119 -31.02 14.10 2.15
CA ILE A 119 -31.47 15.45 2.48
C ILE A 119 -30.43 16.50 2.06
N LEU A 120 -29.14 16.19 2.22
CA LEU A 120 -28.05 17.14 1.96
C LEU A 120 -27.65 17.22 0.49
N ILE A 121 -27.68 16.09 -0.23
CA ILE A 121 -27.02 15.95 -1.54
C ILE A 121 -27.98 15.45 -2.63
N GLY A 122 -29.23 15.11 -2.27
CA GLY A 122 -30.25 14.54 -3.16
C GLY A 122 -30.20 13.01 -3.24
N ASP A 123 -31.34 12.41 -3.60
CA ASP A 123 -31.53 10.95 -3.59
C ASP A 123 -30.60 10.21 -4.56
N GLU A 124 -30.38 10.75 -5.77
CA GLU A 124 -29.52 10.12 -6.77
C GLU A 124 -28.05 10.04 -6.32
N LEU A 125 -27.53 11.14 -5.75
CA LEU A 125 -26.15 11.22 -5.25
C LEU A 125 -25.98 10.43 -3.95
N ALA A 126 -27.00 10.36 -3.09
CA ALA A 126 -26.96 9.52 -1.91
C ALA A 126 -26.93 8.03 -2.27
N LEU A 127 -27.69 7.61 -3.29
CA LEU A 127 -27.64 6.25 -3.84
C LEU A 127 -26.28 5.94 -4.49
N SER A 128 -25.70 6.89 -5.22
CA SER A 128 -24.39 6.69 -5.84
C SER A 128 -23.26 6.61 -4.81
N LEU A 129 -23.19 7.52 -3.83
CA LEU A 129 -22.25 7.48 -2.71
C LEU A 129 -22.40 6.22 -1.87
N GLY A 130 -23.57 5.61 -1.95
CA GLY A 130 -23.83 4.34 -1.32
C GLY A 130 -23.13 3.13 -1.97
N ARG A 131 -22.76 3.24 -3.25
CA ARG A 131 -22.00 2.22 -3.97
C ARG A 131 -20.52 2.38 -3.67
N SER A 132 -19.88 1.27 -3.29
CA SER A 132 -18.48 1.26 -2.89
C SER A 132 -17.54 1.69 -4.03
N SER A 133 -17.86 1.36 -5.29
CA SER A 133 -17.16 1.80 -6.50
C SER A 133 -17.14 3.33 -6.68
N PHE A 134 -18.31 3.96 -6.59
CA PHE A 134 -18.45 5.41 -6.75
C PHE A 134 -17.77 6.15 -5.59
N ARG A 135 -17.99 5.68 -4.36
CA ARG A 135 -17.33 6.23 -3.18
C ARG A 135 -15.81 6.13 -3.30
N GLY A 136 -15.29 4.98 -3.72
CA GLY A 136 -13.85 4.77 -3.95
C GLY A 136 -13.27 5.77 -4.95
N THR A 137 -13.92 5.88 -6.11
CA THR A 137 -13.44 6.67 -7.25
C THR A 137 -13.55 8.18 -7.02
N PHE A 138 -14.67 8.65 -6.48
CA PHE A 138 -14.97 10.08 -6.38
C PHE A 138 -14.67 10.69 -5.00
N VAL A 139 -14.48 9.86 -3.97
CA VAL A 139 -14.16 10.34 -2.62
C VAL A 139 -12.78 9.88 -2.18
N LEU A 140 -12.54 8.55 -2.14
CA LEU A 140 -11.31 8.02 -1.54
C LEU A 140 -10.05 8.36 -2.35
N TYR A 141 -10.04 8.13 -3.66
CA TYR A 141 -8.85 8.44 -4.49
C TYR A 141 -8.51 9.94 -4.51
N PRO A 142 -9.46 10.87 -4.68
CA PRO A 142 -9.18 12.30 -4.56
C PRO A 142 -8.64 12.68 -3.17
N LEU A 143 -9.18 12.12 -2.08
CA LEU A 143 -8.66 12.37 -0.73
C LEU A 143 -7.23 11.87 -0.55
N PHE A 144 -6.87 10.74 -1.16
CA PHE A 144 -5.50 10.25 -1.15
C PHE A 144 -4.54 11.23 -1.87
N ILE A 145 -4.97 11.79 -3.00
CA ILE A 145 -4.21 12.82 -3.74
C ILE A 145 -4.05 14.08 -2.89
N VAL A 146 -5.13 14.56 -2.28
CA VAL A 146 -5.10 15.70 -1.34
C VAL A 146 -4.14 15.41 -0.19
N GLY A 147 -4.16 14.19 0.37
CA GLY A 147 -3.22 13.76 1.39
C GLY A 147 -1.75 13.83 0.93
N GLY A 148 -1.47 13.50 -0.33
CA GLY A 148 -0.14 13.67 -0.94
C GLY A 148 0.28 15.14 -1.06
N VAL A 149 -0.64 16.01 -1.46
CA VAL A 149 -0.40 17.47 -1.51
C VAL A 149 -0.11 18.01 -0.11
N ILE A 150 -0.90 17.65 0.90
CA ILE A 150 -0.66 18.05 2.29
C ILE A 150 0.69 17.50 2.76
N ALA A 151 1.01 16.24 2.47
CA ALA A 151 2.29 15.62 2.81
C ALA A 151 3.50 16.33 2.19
N PHE A 152 3.33 16.99 1.04
CA PHE A 152 4.39 17.80 0.43
C PHE A 152 4.74 19.03 1.29
N PHE A 153 3.73 19.72 1.80
CA PHE A 153 3.89 20.91 2.64
C PHE A 153 4.18 20.59 4.11
N ALA A 154 3.50 19.60 4.68
CA ALA A 154 3.66 19.16 6.06
C ALA A 154 4.85 18.19 6.19
N ARG A 155 5.95 18.66 6.78
CA ARG A 155 7.20 17.89 6.93
C ARG A 155 7.30 17.07 8.22
N GLY A 156 6.36 17.21 9.14
CA GLY A 156 6.32 16.44 10.40
C GLY A 156 5.70 15.05 10.24
N LEU A 157 6.23 14.07 10.98
CA LEU A 157 5.64 12.74 11.12
C LEU A 157 4.70 12.73 12.33
N GLY A 158 3.40 12.75 12.08
CA GLY A 158 2.36 12.75 13.11
C GLY A 158 1.70 11.39 13.36
N PHE A 159 2.25 10.28 12.84
CA PHE A 159 1.55 8.98 12.90
C PHE A 159 1.30 8.48 14.32
N ILE A 160 2.07 8.94 15.31
CA ILE A 160 1.81 8.66 16.73
C ILE A 160 0.43 9.17 17.14
N TRP A 161 -0.05 10.28 16.59
CA TRP A 161 -1.40 10.78 16.84
C TRP A 161 -2.49 9.83 16.35
N LEU A 162 -2.19 8.95 15.39
CA LEU A 162 -3.13 7.92 14.94
C LEU A 162 -3.46 6.94 16.07
N SER A 163 -2.52 6.69 17.01
CA SER A 163 -2.79 5.83 18.17
C SER A 163 -3.83 6.45 19.08
N LEU A 164 -3.71 7.75 19.35
CA LEU A 164 -4.68 8.50 20.13
C LEU A 164 -6.05 8.48 19.45
N MET A 165 -6.10 8.67 18.13
CA MET A 165 -7.35 8.62 17.37
C MET A 165 -8.02 7.24 17.43
N VAL A 166 -7.25 6.15 17.37
CA VAL A 166 -7.76 4.78 17.54
C VAL A 166 -8.34 4.58 18.94
N VAL A 167 -7.64 5.04 19.99
CA VAL A 167 -8.13 4.94 21.38
C VAL A 167 -9.41 5.75 21.57
N ILE A 168 -9.48 6.96 21.02
CA ILE A 168 -10.70 7.79 21.06
C ILE A 168 -11.85 7.10 20.32
N ALA A 169 -11.59 6.54 19.13
CA ALA A 169 -12.60 5.83 18.37
C ALA A 169 -13.15 4.61 19.14
N GLU A 170 -12.29 3.78 19.72
CA GLU A 170 -12.69 2.64 20.56
C GLU A 170 -13.45 3.09 21.81
N PHE A 171 -12.99 4.15 22.48
CA PHE A 171 -13.70 4.71 23.62
C PHE A 171 -15.10 5.20 23.25
N MET A 172 -15.24 5.88 22.11
CA MET A 172 -16.54 6.32 21.59
C MET A 172 -17.46 5.14 21.26
N ILE A 173 -16.92 4.05 20.69
CA ILE A 173 -17.70 2.82 20.44
C ILE A 173 -18.25 2.25 21.75
N VAL A 174 -17.42 2.17 22.79
CA VAL A 174 -17.83 1.69 24.12
C VAL A 174 -18.92 2.59 24.71
N VAL A 175 -18.74 3.92 24.68
CA VAL A 175 -19.72 4.89 25.18
C VAL A 175 -21.04 4.78 24.43
N LEU A 176 -21.02 4.77 23.10
CA LEU A 176 -22.21 4.68 22.26
C LEU A 176 -22.95 3.36 22.47
N ARG A 177 -22.21 2.24 22.58
CA ARG A 177 -22.80 0.92 22.81
C ARG A 177 -23.45 0.82 24.19
N PHE A 178 -22.76 1.20 25.27
CA PHE A 178 -23.24 0.94 26.62
C PHE A 178 -24.16 2.02 27.19
N ILE A 179 -23.98 3.29 26.81
CA ILE A 179 -24.82 4.40 27.31
C ILE A 179 -26.02 4.62 26.39
N PHE A 180 -25.79 4.62 25.07
CA PHE A 180 -26.79 4.99 24.08
C PHE A 180 -27.39 3.79 23.32
N SER A 181 -26.90 2.57 23.57
CA SER A 181 -27.28 1.37 22.83
C SER A 181 -27.17 1.52 21.31
N TYR A 182 -26.23 2.36 20.85
CA TYR A 182 -25.97 2.65 19.44
C TYR A 182 -24.70 1.94 18.98
N GLU A 183 -24.83 1.06 18.00
CA GLU A 183 -23.73 0.30 17.44
C GLU A 183 -23.87 0.21 15.92
N GLN A 184 -22.82 0.56 15.20
CA GLN A 184 -22.79 0.53 13.74
C GLN A 184 -21.51 -0.10 13.21
N ALA A 185 -21.61 -0.85 12.11
CA ALA A 185 -20.49 -1.58 11.52
C ALA A 185 -19.32 -0.66 11.12
N PHE A 186 -19.63 0.53 10.57
CA PHE A 186 -18.61 1.48 10.11
C PHE A 186 -17.67 1.98 11.23
N MET A 187 -18.12 1.94 12.49
CA MET A 187 -17.27 2.34 13.61
C MET A 187 -16.14 1.34 13.84
N GLY A 188 -16.45 0.05 13.78
CA GLY A 188 -15.44 -1.01 13.86
C GLY A 188 -14.51 -1.02 12.66
N ASP A 189 -15.03 -0.71 11.47
CA ASP A 189 -14.23 -0.63 10.24
C ASP A 189 -13.23 0.53 10.29
N LEU A 190 -13.61 1.69 10.84
CA LEU A 190 -12.68 2.81 11.09
C LEU A 190 -11.50 2.38 11.96
N VAL A 191 -11.79 1.73 13.08
CA VAL A 191 -10.74 1.31 14.02
C VAL A 191 -9.80 0.32 13.36
N ARG A 192 -10.33 -0.70 12.67
CA ARG A 192 -9.52 -1.67 11.93
C ARG A 192 -8.65 -0.98 10.88
N PHE A 193 -9.19 -0.01 10.16
CA PHE A 193 -8.48 0.74 9.12
C PHE A 193 -7.32 1.56 9.69
N TRP A 194 -7.56 2.36 10.73
CA TRP A 194 -6.52 3.15 11.39
C TRP A 194 -5.49 2.29 12.14
N TYR A 195 -5.93 1.21 12.78
CA TYR A 195 -5.05 0.27 13.48
C TYR A 195 -4.12 -0.46 12.51
N ALA A 196 -4.62 -0.93 11.37
CA ALA A 196 -3.80 -1.55 10.33
C ALA A 196 -2.73 -0.58 9.79
N ALA A 197 -3.11 0.67 9.53
CA ALA A 197 -2.18 1.70 9.09
C ALA A 197 -1.14 2.04 10.17
N LEU A 198 -1.53 2.12 11.44
CA LEU A 198 -0.62 2.32 12.57
C LEU A 198 0.44 1.21 12.60
N PHE A 199 0.04 -0.05 12.46
CA PHE A 199 0.97 -1.18 12.45
C PHE A 199 1.97 -1.09 11.28
N LEU A 200 1.49 -0.74 10.09
CA LEU A 200 2.34 -0.53 8.91
C LEU A 200 3.34 0.62 9.13
N PHE A 201 2.90 1.76 9.66
CA PHE A 201 3.78 2.89 9.96
C PHE A 201 4.78 2.57 11.07
N ALA A 202 4.36 1.88 12.13
CA ALA A 202 5.23 1.44 13.20
C ALA A 202 6.31 0.47 12.70
N SER A 203 5.98 -0.42 11.75
CA SER A 203 6.96 -1.33 11.16
C SER A 203 8.08 -0.58 10.41
N ALA A 204 7.72 0.45 9.63
CA ALA A 204 8.68 1.29 8.92
C ALA A 204 9.50 2.16 9.89
N TYR A 205 8.83 2.73 10.89
CA TYR A 205 9.48 3.52 11.93
C TYR A 205 10.49 2.69 12.72
N GLY A 206 10.15 1.45 13.10
CA GLY A 206 11.03 0.55 13.84
C GLY A 206 12.33 0.25 13.10
N ILE A 207 12.30 0.09 11.77
CA ILE A 207 13.52 -0.10 10.97
C ILE A 207 14.40 1.16 10.99
N VAL A 208 13.80 2.35 10.91
CA VAL A 208 14.53 3.62 10.89
C VAL A 208 15.08 3.99 12.26
N SER A 209 14.32 3.73 13.33
CA SER A 209 14.70 4.02 14.72
C SER A 209 15.53 2.91 15.36
N GLU A 210 16.00 1.94 14.56
CA GLU A 210 16.77 0.80 15.05
C GLU A 210 16.05 -0.08 16.10
N GLY A 211 14.71 0.01 16.15
CA GLY A 211 13.85 -0.73 17.08
C GLY A 211 13.56 -2.18 16.69
N HIS A 212 14.36 -2.78 15.80
CA HIS A 212 14.23 -4.19 15.47
C HIS A 212 14.73 -5.06 16.62
N VAL A 213 14.05 -6.17 16.86
CA VAL A 213 14.46 -7.14 17.90
C VAL A 213 15.84 -7.70 17.53
N ARG A 214 16.84 -7.44 18.39
CA ARG A 214 18.21 -7.94 18.28
C ARG A 214 18.51 -8.81 19.49
N VAL A 215 19.51 -9.67 19.38
CA VAL A 215 20.07 -10.35 20.55
C VAL A 215 20.97 -9.34 21.27
N ASP A 216 20.38 -8.55 22.17
CA ASP A 216 21.02 -7.38 22.77
C ASP A 216 22.34 -7.70 23.49
N VAL A 217 22.45 -8.88 24.11
CA VAL A 217 23.69 -9.35 24.78
C VAL A 217 24.86 -9.49 23.80
N LEU A 218 24.58 -10.02 22.60
CA LEU A 218 25.58 -10.15 21.56
C LEU A 218 25.84 -8.80 20.88
N TYR A 219 24.80 -8.00 20.65
CA TYR A 219 24.93 -6.73 19.95
C TYR A 219 25.68 -5.66 20.78
N ALA A 220 25.47 -5.62 22.10
CA ALA A 220 26.08 -4.62 22.98
C ALA A 220 27.61 -4.68 22.97
N SER A 221 28.18 -5.88 22.91
CA SER A 221 29.62 -6.14 22.92
C SER A 221 30.32 -5.92 21.57
N LEU A 222 29.55 -5.74 20.48
CA LEU A 222 30.12 -5.52 19.14
C LEU A 222 30.64 -4.09 18.94
N THR A 223 31.73 -3.98 18.17
CA THR A 223 32.22 -2.68 17.69
C THR A 223 31.26 -2.07 16.67
N LYS A 224 31.40 -0.76 16.41
CA LYS A 224 30.54 -0.02 15.45
C LYS A 224 30.48 -0.66 14.06
N GLN A 225 31.59 -1.26 13.61
CA GLN A 225 31.66 -1.93 12.31
C GLN A 225 30.81 -3.21 12.30
N TYR A 226 30.96 -4.08 13.30
CA TYR A 226 30.18 -5.31 13.40
C TYR A 226 28.69 -5.02 13.62
N LYS A 227 28.35 -4.00 14.41
CA LYS A 227 26.96 -3.50 14.55
C LYS A 227 26.33 -3.14 13.22
N SER A 228 27.06 -2.42 12.36
CA SER A 228 26.60 -2.07 11.02
C SER A 228 26.46 -3.29 10.11
N ILE A 229 27.40 -4.24 10.18
CA ILE A 229 27.34 -5.47 9.38
C ILE A 229 26.12 -6.30 9.77
N THR A 230 25.88 -6.52 11.06
CA THR A 230 24.72 -7.27 11.55
C THR A 230 23.40 -6.63 11.09
N ASN A 231 23.27 -5.31 11.15
CA ASN A 231 22.08 -4.60 10.67
C ASN A 231 21.89 -4.74 9.14
N THR A 232 22.96 -4.63 8.37
CA THR A 232 22.92 -4.81 6.90
C THR A 232 22.55 -6.24 6.54
N VAL A 233 23.19 -7.24 7.15
CA VAL A 233 22.94 -8.66 6.90
C VAL A 233 21.51 -9.03 7.30
N GLY A 234 21.05 -8.61 8.47
CA GLY A 234 19.67 -8.83 8.92
C GLY A 234 18.65 -8.21 7.97
N SER A 235 18.89 -6.99 7.51
CA SER A 235 18.02 -6.34 6.53
C SER A 235 18.02 -7.06 5.18
N LEU A 236 19.17 -7.60 4.76
CA LEU A 236 19.32 -8.28 3.47
C LEU A 236 18.75 -9.70 3.46
N ILE A 237 18.82 -10.42 4.58
CA ILE A 237 18.35 -11.81 4.71
C ILE A 237 16.88 -11.89 5.18
N LEU A 238 16.42 -10.95 6.01
CA LEU A 238 15.07 -10.99 6.56
C LEU A 238 14.17 -9.91 5.97
N GLY A 239 14.64 -8.66 5.94
CA GLY A 239 13.84 -7.52 5.48
C GLY A 239 13.52 -7.55 3.99
N ILE A 240 14.56 -7.60 3.14
CA ILE A 240 14.40 -7.60 1.68
C ILE A 240 13.58 -8.81 1.19
N PRO A 241 13.83 -10.05 1.67
CA PRO A 241 13.03 -11.20 1.26
C PRO A 241 11.57 -11.08 1.68
N LEU A 242 11.27 -10.58 2.89
CA LEU A 242 9.90 -10.30 3.32
C LEU A 242 9.21 -9.29 2.40
N CYS A 243 9.89 -8.23 1.99
CA CYS A 243 9.28 -7.29 1.06
C CYS A 243 9.05 -7.91 -0.32
N TRP A 244 9.95 -8.78 -0.79
CA TRP A 244 9.76 -9.52 -2.04
C TRP A 244 8.59 -10.50 -1.96
N THR A 245 8.39 -11.21 -0.86
CA THR A 245 7.24 -12.11 -0.70
C THR A 245 5.94 -11.32 -0.76
N ILE A 246 5.87 -10.15 -0.11
CA ILE A 246 4.69 -9.27 -0.19
C ILE A 246 4.42 -8.83 -1.65
N LEU A 247 5.44 -8.38 -2.39
CA LEU A 247 5.27 -7.94 -3.79
C LEU A 247 4.85 -9.10 -4.70
N LEU A 248 5.50 -10.27 -4.60
CA LEU A 248 5.25 -11.41 -5.48
C LEU A 248 3.89 -12.06 -5.21
N THR A 249 3.48 -12.15 -3.94
CA THR A 249 2.19 -12.76 -3.57
C THR A 249 1.02 -11.79 -3.68
N GLY A 250 1.27 -10.50 -3.43
CA GLY A 250 0.22 -9.50 -3.31
C GLY A 250 -0.15 -8.78 -4.61
N MET A 251 0.71 -8.73 -5.62
CA MET A 251 0.58 -7.78 -6.74
C MET A 251 0.69 -8.41 -8.14
N TRP A 252 0.65 -9.74 -8.28
CA TRP A 252 0.99 -10.40 -9.55
C TRP A 252 -0.20 -10.75 -10.43
N THR A 253 -1.38 -10.91 -9.84
CA THR A 253 -2.61 -11.28 -10.53
C THR A 253 -3.78 -10.45 -10.03
N ILE A 254 -4.85 -10.43 -10.84
CA ILE A 254 -6.14 -9.80 -10.54
C ILE A 254 -6.63 -10.26 -9.15
N GLY A 255 -6.76 -11.57 -8.90
CA GLY A 255 -7.21 -12.12 -7.61
C GLY A 255 -6.15 -12.32 -6.51
N SER A 256 -5.04 -11.59 -6.55
CA SER A 256 -3.99 -11.70 -5.50
C SER A 256 -4.43 -11.07 -4.17
N SER A 257 -3.71 -11.32 -3.07
CA SER A 257 -4.19 -10.92 -1.74
C SER A 257 -4.35 -9.40 -1.54
N LEU A 258 -3.57 -8.57 -2.22
CA LEU A 258 -3.70 -7.11 -2.15
C LEU A 258 -4.65 -6.56 -3.23
N ASN A 259 -4.68 -7.16 -4.42
CA ASN A 259 -5.54 -6.69 -5.52
C ASN A 259 -6.97 -7.24 -5.46
N GLY A 260 -7.15 -8.44 -4.91
CA GLY A 260 -8.44 -9.13 -4.82
C GLY A 260 -9.52 -8.31 -4.13
N PRO A 261 -9.23 -7.67 -2.98
CA PRO A 261 -10.16 -6.73 -2.36
C PRO A 261 -10.53 -5.57 -3.28
N LEU A 262 -9.61 -5.04 -4.09
CA LEU A 262 -9.89 -3.97 -5.05
C LEU A 262 -10.95 -4.39 -6.09
N LEU A 263 -10.93 -5.65 -6.56
CA LEU A 263 -11.95 -6.15 -7.51
C LEU A 263 -13.34 -6.28 -6.92
N SER A 264 -13.44 -6.63 -5.63
CA SER A 264 -14.74 -6.70 -4.97
C SER A 264 -15.44 -5.34 -4.89
N PHE A 265 -14.72 -4.24 -5.09
CA PHE A 265 -15.31 -2.91 -5.23
C PHE A 265 -15.96 -2.68 -6.60
N GLU A 266 -15.61 -3.44 -7.66
CA GLU A 266 -16.12 -3.23 -9.02
C GLU A 266 -17.20 -4.23 -9.46
N VAL A 267 -17.37 -5.35 -8.76
CA VAL A 267 -18.25 -6.47 -9.20
C VAL A 267 -19.72 -6.34 -8.70
N TYR A 268 -20.15 -5.19 -8.20
CA TYR A 268 -21.57 -4.93 -7.86
C TYR A 268 -22.10 -3.60 -8.38
#